data_AF-A0A521L6T4-F1
#
_entry.id   AF-A0A521L6T4-F1
#
_cell.length_a   1.000
_cell.length_b   1.000
_cell.length_c   1.000
_cell.angle_alpha   90.00
_cell.angle_beta   90.00
_cell.angle_gamma   90.00
#
_symmetry.space_group_name_H-M   'P 1'
#
loop_
_entity.id
_entity.type
_entity.pdbx_description
1 polymer ?
#
loop_
_entity_poly.entity_id
_entity_poly.type
_entity_poly.pdbx_seq_one_letter_code
_entity_poly.pdbx_strand_id
1 'polypeptide(L)'
;NILPAVLVGCLVVTYRTFPLSNLSYLLIGLFLTLHSVGAHYTYAQVPVGYWAETALELSRNPFDRLVHFCFGLFLTYPVLEVLVRFLSVSGFVSYYVSVMTPLGLSGLWEILESWVAQAVRPEEGIAYLGSQGDIWDAQQDIAAALYGALLCLLLTVTIRKVLQRETRPL
;
A
#
# COMPACT_ATOMS: atom_id res chain seq x y z
N ASN A 1 9.97 11.86 -0.56
CA ASN A 1 10.48 11.03 0.56
C ASN A 1 10.29 11.60 1.98
N ILE A 2 9.55 12.69 2.20
CA ILE A 2 9.29 13.18 3.58
C ILE A 2 8.40 12.21 4.37
N LEU A 3 7.29 11.73 3.77
CA LEU A 3 6.35 10.80 4.41
C LEU A 3 7.02 9.48 4.86
N PRO A 4 7.81 8.76 4.01
CA PRO A 4 8.61 7.63 4.45
C PRO A 4 9.53 7.92 5.63
N ALA A 5 10.22 9.07 5.64
CA ALA A 5 11.14 9.43 6.70
C ALA A 5 10.41 9.65 8.03
N VAL A 6 9.24 10.29 7.99
CA VAL A 6 8.36 10.45 9.18
C VAL A 6 7.90 9.09 9.68
N LEU A 7 7.43 8.19 8.79
CA LEU A 7 7.02 6.84 9.19
C LEU A 7 8.15 6.07 9.86
N VAL A 8 9.35 6.06 9.27
CA VAL A 8 10.52 5.41 9.85
C VAL A 8 10.87 6.02 11.20
N GLY A 9 10.85 7.35 11.33
CA GLY A 9 11.05 8.05 12.60
C GLY A 9 10.05 7.59 13.68
N CYS A 10 8.77 7.51 13.33
CA CYS A 10 7.73 6.98 14.22
C CYS A 10 8.01 5.53 14.65
N LEU A 11 8.42 4.66 13.72
CA LEU A 11 8.74 3.26 14.02
C LEU A 11 9.96 3.14 14.95
N VAL A 12 10.97 3.98 14.76
CA VAL A 12 12.17 4.01 15.63
C VAL A 12 11.81 4.47 17.04
N VAL A 13 11.05 5.57 17.16
CA VAL A 13 10.63 6.12 18.47
C VAL A 13 9.73 5.13 19.22
N THR A 14 8.85 4.44 18.51
CA THR A 14 7.89 3.51 19.13
C THR A 14 8.43 2.09 19.31
N TYR A 15 9.61 1.74 18.78
CA TYR A 15 10.15 0.37 18.79
C TYR A 15 10.19 -0.28 20.18
N ARG A 16 10.59 0.47 21.21
CA ARG A 16 10.73 -0.04 22.58
C ARG A 16 9.39 -0.27 23.28
N THR A 17 8.35 0.46 22.91
CA THR A 17 7.05 0.48 23.60
C THR A 17 5.93 -0.21 22.81
N PHE A 18 6.02 -0.20 21.48
CA PHE A 18 5.07 -0.78 20.54
C PHE A 18 5.79 -1.60 19.44
N PRO A 19 6.55 -2.65 19.80
CA PRO A 19 7.27 -3.45 18.81
C PRO A 19 6.31 -4.26 17.94
N LEU A 20 6.30 -3.96 16.64
CA LEU A 20 5.64 -4.78 15.63
C LEU A 20 6.40 -6.10 15.43
N SER A 21 5.76 -7.07 14.77
CA SER A 21 6.41 -8.31 14.38
C SER A 21 7.51 -8.07 13.34
N ASN A 22 8.50 -8.96 13.27
CA ASN A 22 9.52 -8.95 12.22
C ASN A 22 8.89 -8.99 10.82
N LEU A 23 7.76 -9.71 10.66
CA LEU A 23 7.01 -9.73 9.41
C LEU A 23 6.47 -8.34 9.05
N SER A 24 5.84 -7.63 10.00
CA SER A 24 5.37 -6.28 9.75
C SER A 24 6.48 -5.30 9.40
N TYR A 25 7.63 -5.36 10.10
CA TYR A 25 8.79 -4.55 9.72
C TYR A 25 9.31 -4.86 8.32
N LEU A 26 9.36 -6.15 7.95
CA LEU A 26 9.74 -6.57 6.61
C LEU A 26 8.76 -6.04 5.56
N LEU A 27 7.45 -6.21 5.75
CA LEU A 27 6.42 -5.76 4.81
C LEU A 27 6.45 -4.24 4.63
N ILE A 28 6.57 -3.48 5.72
CA ILE A 28 6.76 -2.02 5.67
C ILE A 28 8.04 -1.68 4.89
N GLY A 29 9.16 -2.35 5.17
CA GLY A 29 10.43 -2.14 4.47
C GLY A 29 10.35 -2.43 2.96
N LEU A 30 9.66 -3.50 2.57
CA LEU A 30 9.41 -3.83 1.17
C LEU A 30 8.59 -2.74 0.47
N PHE A 31 7.51 -2.27 1.11
CA PHE A 31 6.71 -1.17 0.58
C PHE A 31 7.54 0.12 0.44
N LEU A 32 8.29 0.51 1.47
CA LEU A 32 9.12 1.71 1.45
C LEU A 32 10.23 1.65 0.39
N THR A 33 10.76 0.45 0.14
CA THR A 33 11.72 0.22 -0.95
C THR A 33 11.06 0.48 -2.30
N LEU A 34 9.88 -0.10 -2.54
CA LEU A 34 9.12 0.08 -3.77
C LEU A 34 8.78 1.57 -4.00
N HIS A 35 8.28 2.25 -2.97
CA HIS A 35 8.00 3.69 -3.02
C HIS A 35 9.27 4.51 -3.32
N SER A 36 10.40 4.17 -2.70
CA SER A 36 11.66 4.89 -2.93
C SER A 36 12.16 4.75 -4.37
N VAL A 37 11.97 3.57 -4.98
CA VAL A 37 12.24 3.36 -6.41
C VAL A 37 11.33 4.24 -7.27
N GLY A 38 10.02 4.25 -7.00
CA GLY A 38 9.07 5.12 -7.69
C GLY A 38 9.43 6.60 -7.59
N ALA A 39 9.74 7.06 -6.38
CA ALA A 39 10.11 8.45 -6.11
C ALA A 39 11.45 8.84 -6.75
N HIS A 40 12.39 7.89 -6.93
CA HIS A 40 13.68 8.15 -7.56
C HIS A 40 13.55 8.39 -9.07
N TYR A 41 12.78 7.55 -9.76
CA TYR A 41 12.61 7.66 -11.22
C TYR A 41 11.49 8.61 -11.63
N THR A 42 10.56 8.95 -10.72
CA THR A 42 9.17 9.30 -11.06
C THR A 42 8.41 8.04 -11.47
N TYR A 43 7.23 7.85 -10.88
CA TYR A 43 6.47 6.60 -10.99
C TYR A 43 6.18 6.20 -12.44
N ALA A 44 5.81 7.16 -13.28
CA ALA A 44 5.56 6.95 -14.71
C ALA A 44 6.81 6.56 -15.53
N GLN A 45 8.02 6.69 -14.95
CA GLN A 45 9.30 6.46 -15.62
C GLN A 45 10.09 5.27 -15.05
N VAL A 46 9.51 4.49 -14.14
CA VAL A 46 10.20 3.31 -13.60
C VAL A 46 10.37 2.24 -14.68
N PRO A 47 11.59 1.73 -14.92
CA PRO A 47 11.88 0.76 -16.00
C PRO A 47 11.02 -0.50 -15.97
N VAL A 48 10.77 -1.04 -14.77
CA VAL A 48 9.92 -2.24 -14.58
C VAL A 48 8.51 -2.01 -15.12
N GLY A 49 8.01 -0.78 -15.02
CA GLY A 49 6.71 -0.40 -15.55
C GLY A 49 6.66 -0.47 -17.07
N TYR A 50 7.68 0.06 -17.77
CA TYR A 50 7.78 -0.04 -19.23
C TYR A 50 7.90 -1.50 -19.72
N TRP A 51 8.60 -2.35 -18.96
CA TRP A 51 8.69 -3.78 -19.28
C TRP A 51 7.32 -4.46 -19.16
N ALA A 52 6.57 -4.16 -18.10
CA ALA A 52 5.22 -4.69 -17.91
C ALA A 52 4.25 -4.17 -18.98
N GLU A 53 4.34 -2.89 -19.33
CA GLU A 53 3.57 -2.27 -20.41
C GLU A 53 3.78 -3.02 -21.73
N THR A 54 5.04 -3.25 -22.10
CA THR A 54 5.38 -3.96 -23.36
C THR A 54 4.98 -5.43 -23.31
N ALA A 55 5.27 -6.14 -22.22
CA ALA A 55 5.04 -7.57 -22.11
C ALA A 55 3.56 -7.96 -22.02
N LEU A 56 2.72 -7.08 -21.48
CA LEU A 56 1.28 -7.30 -21.30
C LEU A 56 0.43 -6.46 -22.26
N GLU A 57 1.05 -5.78 -23.22
CA GLU A 57 0.39 -4.89 -24.19
C GLU A 57 -0.55 -3.88 -23.53
N LEU A 58 -0.10 -3.28 -22.41
CA LEU A 58 -0.89 -2.30 -21.67
C LEU A 58 -0.84 -0.94 -22.36
N SER A 59 -1.86 -0.12 -22.12
CA SER A 59 -1.96 1.22 -22.68
C SER A 59 -1.02 2.25 -22.01
N ARG A 60 -0.47 1.93 -20.84
CA ARG A 60 0.41 2.81 -20.06
C ARG A 60 1.30 2.02 -19.11
N ASN A 61 2.34 2.67 -18.59
CA ASN A 61 3.18 2.15 -17.52
C ASN A 61 2.33 1.95 -16.24
N PRO A 62 2.16 0.71 -15.74
CA PRO A 62 1.27 0.39 -14.62
C PRO A 62 1.97 0.47 -13.25
N PHE A 63 3.19 1.03 -13.18
CA PHE A 63 4.01 0.95 -11.97
C PHE A 63 3.31 1.57 -10.76
N ASP A 64 2.61 2.69 -10.93
CA ASP A 64 1.89 3.33 -9.82
C ASP A 64 0.78 2.45 -9.25
N ARG A 65 -0.04 1.90 -10.15
CA ARG A 65 -1.06 0.91 -9.81
C ARG A 65 -0.49 -0.29 -9.06
N LEU A 66 0.69 -0.76 -9.46
CA LEU A 66 1.40 -1.83 -8.75
C LEU A 66 1.81 -1.40 -7.34
N VAL A 67 2.31 -0.17 -7.17
CA VAL A 67 2.64 0.38 -5.85
C VAL A 67 1.40 0.47 -4.96
N HIS A 68 0.26 0.92 -5.49
CA HIS A 68 -1.01 0.94 -4.77
C HIS A 68 -1.48 -0.46 -4.36
N PHE A 69 -1.40 -1.44 -5.27
CA PHE A 69 -1.66 -2.83 -4.92
C PHE A 69 -0.73 -3.33 -3.80
N CYS A 70 0.57 -3.07 -3.90
CA CYS A 70 1.55 -3.42 -2.88
C CYS A 70 1.32 -2.67 -1.56
N PHE A 71 0.82 -1.44 -1.59
CA PHE A 71 0.45 -0.67 -0.40
C PHE A 71 -0.63 -1.40 0.40
N GLY A 72 -1.71 -1.80 -0.27
CA GLY A 72 -2.75 -2.63 0.35
C GLY A 72 -2.20 -3.97 0.82
N LEU A 73 -1.45 -4.68 -0.03
CA LEU A 73 -0.93 -6.00 0.27
C LEU A 73 0.03 -6.02 1.47
N PHE A 74 0.91 -5.03 1.58
CA PHE A 74 1.96 -5.02 2.58
C PHE A 74 1.56 -4.30 3.87
N LEU A 75 0.67 -3.30 3.82
CA LEU A 75 0.31 -2.54 5.03
C LEU A 75 -0.95 -3.05 5.74
N THR A 76 -1.80 -3.86 5.10
CA THR A 76 -2.97 -4.45 5.79
C THR A 76 -2.57 -5.31 6.99
N TYR A 77 -1.52 -6.14 6.89
CA TYR A 77 -1.09 -6.98 8.01
C TYR A 77 -0.54 -6.16 9.20
N PRO A 78 0.40 -5.20 9.02
CA PRO A 78 0.81 -4.28 10.08
C PRO A 78 -0.37 -3.56 10.75
N VAL A 79 -1.35 -3.09 9.99
CA VAL A 79 -2.55 -2.45 10.56
C VAL A 79 -3.34 -3.43 11.40
N LEU A 80 -3.61 -4.64 10.88
CA LEU A 80 -4.30 -5.69 11.62
C LEU A 80 -3.56 -6.06 12.91
N GLU A 81 -2.23 -6.12 12.85
CA GLU A 81 -1.38 -6.39 14.00
C GLU A 81 -1.54 -5.32 15.07
N VAL A 82 -1.54 -4.04 14.69
CA VAL A 82 -1.75 -2.92 15.63
C VAL A 82 -3.14 -3.00 16.29
N LEU A 83 -4.18 -3.19 15.47
CA LEU A 83 -5.56 -3.28 15.94
C LEU A 83 -5.73 -4.40 16.99
N VAL A 84 -5.17 -5.58 16.72
CA VAL A 84 -5.35 -6.76 17.58
C VAL A 84 -4.42 -6.72 18.79
N ARG A 85 -3.13 -6.39 18.62
CA ARG A 85 -2.13 -6.49 19.70
C ARG A 85 -2.15 -5.30 20.65
N PHE A 86 -2.43 -4.09 20.15
CA PHE A 86 -2.28 -2.87 20.95
C PHE A 86 -3.61 -2.16 21.23
N LEU A 87 -4.61 -2.33 20.37
CA LEU A 87 -5.94 -1.72 20.56
C LEU A 87 -7.01 -2.72 21.01
N SER A 88 -6.65 -4.00 21.15
CA SER A 88 -7.56 -5.07 21.57
C SER A 88 -8.84 -5.19 20.72
N VAL A 89 -8.80 -4.71 19.47
CA VAL A 89 -9.90 -4.81 18.52
C VAL A 89 -9.86 -6.22 17.93
N SER A 90 -10.98 -6.94 18.02
CA SER A 90 -11.07 -8.34 17.60
C SER A 90 -12.23 -8.60 16.64
N GLY A 91 -12.27 -9.83 16.12
CA GLY A 91 -13.33 -10.29 15.24
C GLY A 91 -13.40 -9.51 13.92
N PHE A 92 -14.62 -9.42 13.36
CA PHE A 92 -14.87 -8.81 12.06
C PHE A 92 -14.37 -7.36 11.96
N VAL A 93 -14.50 -6.57 13.04
CA VAL A 93 -14.09 -5.16 13.05
C VAL A 93 -12.60 -5.01 12.75
N SER A 94 -11.74 -5.87 13.32
CA SER A 94 -10.30 -5.83 13.05
C SER A 94 -9.97 -6.07 11.57
N TYR A 95 -10.69 -6.99 10.92
CA TYR A 95 -10.53 -7.32 9.50
C TYR A 95 -11.06 -6.20 8.60
N TYR A 96 -12.24 -5.67 8.92
CA TYR A 96 -12.83 -4.56 8.17
C TYR A 96 -11.93 -3.33 8.22
N VAL A 97 -11.51 -2.89 9.41
CA VAL A 97 -10.69 -1.69 9.57
C VAL A 97 -9.33 -1.87 8.91
N SER A 98 -8.69 -3.04 9.04
CA SER A 98 -7.39 -3.29 8.38
C SER A 98 -7.42 -3.28 6.85
N VAL A 99 -8.56 -3.57 6.23
CA VAL A 99 -8.76 -3.40 4.77
C VAL A 99 -9.12 -1.95 4.43
N MET A 100 -9.99 -1.33 5.22
CA MET A 100 -10.44 0.04 4.95
C MET A 100 -9.36 1.09 5.19
N THR A 101 -8.39 0.84 6.06
CA THR A 101 -7.27 1.77 6.30
C THR A 101 -6.45 2.03 5.04
N PRO A 102 -5.82 1.03 4.36
CA PRO A 102 -5.09 1.29 3.13
C PRO A 102 -5.98 1.78 1.98
N LEU A 103 -7.24 1.30 1.87
CA LEU A 103 -8.19 1.84 0.89
C LEU A 103 -8.40 3.35 1.09
N GLY A 104 -8.71 3.76 2.32
CA GLY A 104 -8.98 5.16 2.67
C GLY A 104 -7.74 6.04 2.55
N LEU A 105 -6.57 5.54 2.94
CA LEU A 105 -5.30 6.26 2.77
C LEU A 105 -4.91 6.41 1.29
N SER A 106 -5.15 5.38 0.46
CA SER A 106 -4.97 5.47 -0.98
C SER A 106 -5.91 6.51 -1.58
N GLY A 107 -7.20 6.49 -1.23
CA GLY A 107 -8.15 7.50 -1.72
C GLY A 107 -7.81 8.92 -1.25
N LEU A 108 -7.32 9.06 -0.01
CA LEU A 108 -6.84 10.34 0.48
C LEU A 108 -5.62 10.83 -0.31
N TRP A 109 -4.69 9.94 -0.66
CA TRP A 109 -3.53 10.27 -1.48
C TRP A 109 -3.94 10.81 -2.86
N GLU A 110 -4.83 10.12 -3.57
CA GLU A 110 -5.37 10.58 -4.86
C GLU A 110 -6.02 11.96 -4.77
N ILE A 111 -6.78 12.21 -3.69
CA ILE A 111 -7.39 13.52 -3.45
C ILE A 111 -6.32 14.59 -3.27
N LEU A 112 -5.28 14.32 -2.47
CA LEU A 112 -4.18 15.26 -2.27
C LEU A 112 -3.42 15.54 -3.56
N GLU A 113 -3.14 14.52 -4.38
CA GLU A 113 -2.50 14.69 -5.68
C GLU A 113 -3.35 15.51 -6.63
N SER A 114 -4.67 15.28 -6.65
CA SER A 114 -5.59 16.09 -7.45
C SER A 114 -5.56 17.57 -7.04
N TRP A 115 -5.42 17.88 -5.75
CA TRP A 115 -5.33 19.27 -5.26
C TRP A 115 -4.00 19.92 -5.63
N VAL A 116 -2.89 19.18 -5.51
CA VAL A 116 -1.57 19.66 -5.94
C VAL A 116 -1.56 19.95 -7.43
N ALA A 117 -2.09 19.03 -8.25
CA ALA A 117 -2.15 19.19 -9.70
C ALA A 117 -2.98 20.42 -10.13
N GLN A 118 -4.05 20.75 -9.38
CA GLN A 118 -4.86 21.95 -9.61
C GLN A 118 -4.18 23.25 -9.18
N ALA A 119 -3.21 23.18 -8.26
CA ALA A 119 -2.53 24.36 -7.72
C ALA A 119 -1.28 24.78 -8.52
N VAL A 120 -0.80 23.92 -9.43
CA VAL A 120 0.37 24.17 -10.28
C VAL A 120 -0.03 24.50 -11.72
N ARG A 121 0.95 24.79 -12.58
CA ARG A 121 0.68 25.03 -14.01
C ARG A 121 0.08 23.77 -14.64
N PRO A 122 -0.86 23.86 -15.61
CA PRO A 122 -1.54 22.70 -16.17
C PRO A 122 -0.60 21.59 -16.68
N GLU A 123 0.48 21.98 -17.36
CA GLU A 123 1.51 21.06 -17.86
C GLU A 123 2.30 20.35 -16.75
N GLU A 124 2.58 21.05 -15.65
CA GLU A 124 3.24 20.48 -14.47
C GLU A 124 2.28 19.59 -13.67
N GLY A 125 0.99 19.94 -13.62
CA GLY A 125 -0.04 19.18 -12.92
C GLY A 125 -0.33 17.83 -13.56
N ILE A 126 -0.38 17.76 -14.89
CA ILE A 126 -0.53 16.50 -15.64
C ILE A 126 0.68 15.60 -15.43
N ALA A 127 1.90 16.17 -15.47
CA ALA A 127 3.13 15.43 -15.21
C ALA A 127 3.20 14.93 -13.75
N TYR A 128 2.76 15.75 -12.79
CA TYR A 128 2.72 15.40 -11.37
C TYR A 128 1.73 14.27 -11.08
N LEU A 129 0.53 14.32 -11.66
CA LEU A 129 -0.50 13.28 -11.52
C LEU A 129 -0.03 11.92 -12.02
N GLY A 130 0.93 11.86 -12.96
CA GLY A 130 1.41 10.57 -13.47
C GLY A 130 0.38 9.74 -14.23
N SER A 131 -0.80 10.30 -14.52
CA SER A 131 -1.96 9.57 -15.06
C SER A 131 -1.77 9.06 -16.49
N GLN A 132 -0.76 9.58 -17.20
CA GLN A 132 -0.44 9.17 -18.57
C GLN A 132 -1.66 9.28 -19.53
N GLY A 133 -2.60 10.18 -19.22
CA GLY A 133 -3.83 10.38 -19.99
C GLY A 133 -5.00 9.47 -19.60
N ASP A 134 -4.86 8.62 -18.58
CA ASP A 134 -5.96 7.82 -18.02
C ASP A 134 -6.84 8.70 -17.11
N ILE A 135 -8.10 8.88 -17.47
CA ILE A 135 -9.06 9.66 -16.66
C ILE A 135 -9.57 8.89 -15.45
N TRP A 136 -9.40 7.56 -15.44
CA TRP A 136 -9.84 6.66 -14.37
C TRP A 136 -8.67 6.20 -13.49
N ASP A 137 -7.52 6.86 -13.61
CA ASP A 137 -6.27 6.53 -12.95
C ASP A 137 -6.45 6.36 -11.44
N ALA A 138 -6.88 7.43 -10.78
CA ALA A 138 -7.13 7.47 -9.35
C ALA A 138 -8.09 6.37 -8.87
N GLN A 139 -9.20 6.13 -9.58
CA GLN A 139 -10.15 5.09 -9.18
C GLN A 139 -9.55 3.69 -9.31
N GLN A 140 -8.75 3.45 -10.35
CA GLN A 140 -8.09 2.16 -10.56
C GLN A 140 -6.97 1.93 -9.54
N ASP A 141 -6.30 2.98 -9.10
CA ASP A 141 -5.21 2.88 -8.12
C ASP A 141 -5.77 2.68 -6.70
N ILE A 142 -6.88 3.35 -6.35
CA ILE A 142 -7.67 3.05 -5.14
C ILE A 142 -8.18 1.60 -5.16
N ALA A 143 -8.70 1.12 -6.29
CA ALA A 143 -9.16 -0.26 -6.44
C ALA A 143 -8.00 -1.26 -6.32
N ALA A 144 -6.82 -0.94 -6.86
CA ALA A 144 -5.63 -1.77 -6.71
C ALA A 144 -5.24 -1.92 -5.23
N ALA A 145 -5.26 -0.83 -4.46
CA ALA A 145 -5.04 -0.89 -3.01
C ALA A 145 -6.06 -1.77 -2.29
N LEU A 146 -7.34 -1.71 -2.69
CA LEU A 146 -8.38 -2.61 -2.16
C LEU A 146 -8.04 -4.08 -2.42
N TYR A 147 -7.69 -4.42 -3.66
CA TYR A 147 -7.40 -5.80 -4.05
C TYR A 147 -6.17 -6.35 -3.31
N GLY A 148 -5.13 -5.54 -3.17
CA GLY A 148 -3.97 -5.90 -2.36
C GLY A 148 -4.33 -6.18 -0.90
N ALA A 149 -5.14 -5.29 -0.30
CA ALA A 149 -5.59 -5.43 1.08
C ALA A 149 -6.45 -6.70 1.30
N LEU A 150 -7.40 -6.97 0.38
CA LEU A 150 -8.23 -8.17 0.42
C LEU A 150 -7.39 -9.45 0.28
N LEU A 151 -6.40 -9.46 -0.61
CA LEU A 151 -5.48 -10.58 -0.77
C LEU A 151 -4.66 -10.81 0.51
N CYS A 152 -4.09 -9.75 1.10
CA CYS A 152 -3.38 -9.84 2.38
C CYS A 152 -4.24 -10.47 3.47
N LEU A 153 -5.49 -10.01 3.60
CA LEU A 153 -6.41 -10.52 4.61
C LEU A 153 -6.75 -12.00 4.35
N LEU A 154 -7.03 -12.37 3.10
CA LEU A 154 -7.31 -13.75 2.70
C LEU A 154 -6.14 -14.67 3.06
N LEU A 155 -4.91 -14.28 2.71
CA LEU A 155 -3.70 -15.04 3.05
C LEU A 155 -3.53 -15.17 4.57
N THR A 156 -3.71 -14.06 5.30
CA THR A 156 -3.58 -14.04 6.76
C THR A 156 -4.57 -14.99 7.43
N VAL A 157 -5.84 -14.95 7.03
CA VAL A 157 -6.89 -15.83 7.57
C VAL A 157 -6.63 -17.29 7.22
N THR A 158 -6.17 -17.56 6.00
CA THR A 158 -5.88 -18.92 5.52
C THR A 158 -4.71 -19.53 6.29
N ILE A 159 -3.59 -18.82 6.40
CA ILE A 159 -2.40 -19.25 7.14
C ILE A 159 -2.76 -19.50 8.61
N ARG A 160 -3.50 -18.58 9.26
CA ARG A 160 -3.96 -18.77 10.65
C ARG A 160 -4.80 -20.04 10.81
N LYS A 161 -5.72 -20.33 9.89
CA LYS A 161 -6.55 -21.55 9.93
C LYS A 161 -5.72 -22.82 9.77
N VAL A 162 -4.72 -22.82 8.88
CA VAL A 162 -3.83 -23.97 8.68
C VAL A 162 -3.03 -24.25 9.94
N LEU A 163 -2.37 -23.24 10.50
CA LEU A 163 -1.58 -23.38 11.72
C LEU A 163 -2.42 -23.83 12.91
N GLN A 164 -3.64 -23.32 13.07
CA GLN A 164 -4.55 -23.75 14.13
C GLN A 164 -4.99 -25.21 14.01
N ARG A 165 -5.12 -25.73 12.78
CA ARG A 165 -5.46 -27.14 12.54
C ARG A 165 -4.32 -28.06 12.96
N GLU A 166 -3.07 -27.68 12.67
CA GLU A 166 -1.89 -28.47 13.04
C GLU A 166 -1.65 -28.53 14.56
N THR A 167 -2.08 -27.50 15.30
CA THR A 167 -1.89 -27.42 16.76
C THR A 167 -2.99 -28.08 17.61
N ARG A 168 -4.08 -28.59 17.02
CA ARG A 168 -5.13 -29.29 17.79
C ARG A 168 -4.69 -30.74 18.06
N PRO A 169 -4.54 -31.17 19.34
CA PRO A 169 -4.34 -32.58 19.64
C PRO A 169 -5.56 -33.39 19.18
N LEU A 170 -5.31 -34.60 18.65
CA LEU A 170 -6.33 -35.56 18.19
C LEU A 170 -7.32 -35.93 19.30
#